data_AF-A0A6C0J622-F1
#
_entry.id   AF-A0A6C0J622-F1
#
_cell.length_a   1.000
_cell.length_b   1.000
_cell.length_c   1.000
_cell.angle_alpha   90.00
_cell.angle_beta   90.00
_cell.angle_gamma   90.00
#
_symmetry.space_group_name_H-M   'P 1'
#
loop_
_entity.id
_entity.type
_entity.pdbx_description
1 polymer ?
#
loop_
_entity_poly.entity_id
_entity_poly.type
_entity_poly.pdbx_seq_one_letter_code
_entity_poly.pdbx_strand_id
1 'polypeptide(L)'
;MNNKIEIIKKTGSLCSKEGKKYEIIIYNIVKNCTINGNIFNTQKISELGGCSSINDIECNLHNENDIPIEIKKCKTPDWMQCSLKYDNVLERWVGSNKNKIPSQSKQILEDLIAKYRLFNGNIPPFINNDITYSEWKNIKKNTTDYNDVYFECPNTTIRDLYRAKNCYYIQISNKGLYHLGEDICEFNVPEFICEQRLRLRIKIHSTKNSKGFCSLSVTLSPQPVNIKLLENSQYSLDDIKNLPINLIYNS
;
A
#
# COMPACT_ATOMS: atom_id res chain seq x y z
N MET A 1 -9.24 9.20 -39.25
CA MET A 1 -9.57 8.15 -38.26
C MET A 1 -9.07 8.60 -36.89
N ASN A 2 -9.98 9.04 -36.03
CA ASN A 2 -9.66 9.47 -34.66
C ASN A 2 -9.64 8.24 -33.75
N ASN A 3 -8.44 7.72 -33.44
CA ASN A 3 -8.27 6.71 -32.42
C ASN A 3 -8.43 7.35 -31.03
N LYS A 4 -9.65 7.33 -30.49
CA LYS A 4 -9.89 7.53 -29.06
C LYS A 4 -9.27 6.34 -28.32
N ILE A 5 -8.13 6.57 -27.67
CA ILE A 5 -7.60 5.65 -26.68
C ILE A 5 -8.57 5.65 -25.50
N GLU A 6 -9.37 4.59 -25.40
CA GLU A 6 -10.25 4.36 -24.27
C GLU A 6 -9.39 4.06 -23.04
N ILE A 7 -9.25 5.05 -22.16
CA ILE A 7 -8.63 4.85 -20.84
C ILE A 7 -9.63 4.02 -20.02
N ILE A 8 -9.47 2.69 -20.08
CA ILE A 8 -10.21 1.77 -19.23
C ILE A 8 -9.88 2.12 -17.78
N LYS A 9 -10.81 2.77 -17.09
CA LYS A 9 -10.78 2.96 -15.64
C LYS A 9 -10.76 1.58 -14.99
N LYS A 10 -9.56 1.10 -14.62
CA LYS A 10 -9.42 -0.12 -13.80
C LYS A 10 -10.21 0.08 -12.51
N THR A 11 -11.23 -0.75 -12.32
CA THR A 11 -12.01 -0.80 -11.08
C THR A 11 -11.13 -1.34 -9.96
N GLY A 12 -11.24 -0.78 -8.74
CA GLY A 12 -10.37 -1.15 -7.62
C GLY A 12 -10.44 -2.63 -7.22
N SER A 13 -11.56 -3.30 -7.49
CA SER A 13 -11.75 -4.73 -7.25
C SER A 13 -10.83 -5.61 -8.11
N LEU A 14 -10.49 -5.18 -9.34
CA LEU A 14 -9.54 -5.89 -10.18
C LEU A 14 -8.11 -5.76 -9.64
N CYS A 15 -7.73 -4.60 -9.10
CA CYS A 15 -6.41 -4.42 -8.48
C CYS A 15 -6.19 -5.38 -7.31
N SER A 16 -7.20 -5.56 -6.44
CA SER A 16 -7.10 -6.49 -5.30
C SER A 16 -7.01 -7.95 -5.76
N LYS A 17 -7.79 -8.36 -6.76
CA LYS A 17 -7.73 -9.72 -7.33
C LYS A 17 -6.36 -10.02 -7.94
N GLU A 18 -5.81 -9.09 -8.70
CA GLU A 18 -4.49 -9.24 -9.33
C GLU A 18 -3.34 -9.20 -8.32
N GLY A 19 -3.50 -8.46 -7.22
CA GLY A 19 -2.57 -8.51 -6.08
C GLY A 19 -2.53 -9.89 -5.45
N LYS A 20 -3.69 -10.45 -5.09
CA LYS A 20 -3.80 -11.80 -4.50
C LYS A 20 -3.23 -12.89 -5.41
N LYS A 21 -3.50 -12.82 -6.72
CA LYS A 21 -2.91 -13.77 -7.67
C LYS A 21 -1.38 -13.73 -7.66
N TYR A 22 -0.80 -12.54 -7.55
CA TYR A 22 0.63 -12.37 -7.56
C TYR A 22 1.29 -12.87 -6.27
N GLU A 23 0.66 -12.59 -5.13
CA GLU A 23 1.04 -13.16 -3.84
C GLU A 23 1.04 -14.71 -3.88
N ILE A 24 0.01 -15.33 -4.46
CA ILE A 24 -0.05 -16.79 -4.64
C ILE A 24 1.08 -17.33 -5.55
N ILE A 25 1.47 -16.59 -6.59
CA ILE A 25 2.59 -16.99 -7.45
C ILE A 25 3.88 -17.06 -6.63
N ILE A 26 4.16 -16.00 -5.88
CA ILE A 26 5.36 -15.94 -5.03
C ILE A 26 5.32 -17.02 -3.96
N TYR A 27 4.20 -17.16 -3.26
CA TYR A 27 3.98 -18.22 -2.27
C TYR A 27 4.33 -19.61 -2.82
N ASN A 28 3.87 -19.94 -4.03
CA ASN A 28 4.12 -21.24 -4.63
C ASN A 28 5.59 -21.51 -4.94
N ILE A 29 6.41 -20.47 -5.07
CA ILE A 29 7.86 -20.58 -5.19
C ILE A 29 8.49 -20.68 -3.80
N VAL A 30 8.23 -19.71 -2.93
CA VAL A 30 8.93 -19.56 -1.65
C VAL A 30 8.65 -20.68 -0.65
N LYS A 31 7.49 -21.33 -0.73
CA LYS A 31 7.17 -22.52 0.10
C LYS A 31 8.08 -23.72 -0.17
N ASN A 32 8.69 -23.75 -1.35
CA ASN A 32 9.63 -24.80 -1.78
C ASN A 32 11.09 -24.38 -1.57
N CYS A 33 11.34 -23.17 -1.04
CA CYS A 33 12.68 -22.69 -0.77
C CYS A 33 13.15 -23.06 0.64
N THR A 34 14.46 -23.19 0.82
CA THR A 34 15.12 -23.22 2.12
C THR A 34 16.15 -22.11 2.23
N ILE A 35 16.37 -21.63 3.46
CA ILE A 35 17.42 -20.68 3.83
C ILE A 35 18.15 -21.23 5.05
N ASN A 36 19.49 -21.30 5.01
CA ASN A 36 20.31 -21.88 6.09
C ASN A 36 19.84 -23.28 6.55
N GLY A 37 19.31 -24.08 5.63
CA GLY A 37 18.78 -25.42 5.91
C GLY A 37 17.34 -25.47 6.45
N ASN A 38 16.71 -24.34 6.75
CA ASN A 38 15.32 -24.25 7.23
C ASN A 38 14.35 -23.97 6.09
N ILE A 39 13.10 -24.44 6.20
CA ILE A 39 12.02 -24.12 5.25
C ILE A 39 11.76 -22.62 5.29
N PHE A 40 11.84 -21.97 4.13
CA PHE A 40 11.81 -20.52 4.04
C PHE A 40 10.43 -19.91 4.33
N ASN A 41 9.33 -20.59 3.99
CA ASN A 41 7.96 -20.12 4.26
C ASN A 41 7.07 -21.30 4.67
N THR A 42 6.41 -21.18 5.83
CA THR A 42 5.49 -22.21 6.37
C THR A 42 4.03 -21.77 6.41
N GLN A 43 3.73 -20.56 5.91
CA GLN A 43 2.35 -20.07 5.81
C GLN A 43 1.46 -21.02 4.99
N LYS A 44 0.17 -21.01 5.27
CA LYS A 44 -0.86 -21.71 4.50
C LYS A 44 -1.48 -20.77 3.49
N ILE A 45 -1.98 -21.32 2.38
CA ILE A 45 -2.71 -20.56 1.36
C ILE A 45 -3.89 -19.77 1.94
N SER A 46 -4.55 -20.28 2.99
CA SER A 46 -5.65 -19.60 3.66
C SER A 46 -5.25 -18.32 4.40
N GLU A 47 -3.97 -18.19 4.73
CA GLU A 47 -3.39 -17.01 5.39
C GLU A 47 -3.04 -15.92 4.36
N LEU A 48 -2.95 -16.29 3.07
CA LEU A 48 -2.68 -15.37 1.97
C LEU A 48 -3.90 -14.53 1.57
N GLY A 49 -3.63 -13.27 1.30
CA GLY A 49 -4.50 -12.33 0.64
C GLY A 49 -5.77 -12.01 1.44
N GLY A 50 -5.78 -10.84 2.08
CA GLY A 50 -6.95 -10.29 2.75
C GLY A 50 -6.72 -8.82 3.13
N CYS A 51 -7.79 -8.10 3.47
CA CYS A 51 -7.66 -6.77 4.09
C CYS A 51 -7.36 -6.87 5.60
N SER A 52 -6.76 -7.97 6.08
CA SER A 52 -6.34 -8.14 7.47
C SER A 52 -5.05 -7.34 7.74
N SER A 53 -4.61 -7.30 8.99
CA SER A 53 -3.31 -6.72 9.38
C SER A 53 -2.12 -7.67 9.17
N ILE A 54 -2.38 -8.87 8.66
CA ILE A 54 -1.38 -9.92 8.43
C ILE A 54 -0.52 -9.52 7.22
N ASN A 55 0.74 -9.93 7.23
CA ASN A 55 1.67 -9.64 6.14
C ASN A 55 1.38 -10.51 4.91
N ASP A 56 1.80 -10.04 3.74
CA ASP A 56 1.51 -10.74 2.48
C ASP A 56 2.32 -12.05 2.39
N ILE A 57 3.60 -12.04 2.76
CA ILE A 57 4.46 -13.22 2.90
C ILE A 57 5.26 -13.11 4.21
N GLU A 58 5.42 -14.20 4.93
CA GLU A 58 6.24 -14.30 6.15
C GLU A 58 7.23 -15.45 5.99
N CYS A 59 8.50 -15.17 6.28
CA CYS A 59 9.58 -16.11 6.08
C CYS A 59 10.24 -16.50 7.40
N ASN A 60 10.94 -17.63 7.39
CA ASN A 60 11.61 -18.19 8.56
C ASN A 60 13.14 -18.04 8.39
N LEU A 61 13.73 -17.05 9.05
CA LEU A 61 15.18 -16.88 9.11
C LEU A 61 15.74 -17.47 10.41
N HIS A 62 15.21 -17.02 11.55
CA HIS A 62 15.62 -17.44 12.89
C HIS A 62 14.49 -18.18 13.62
N ASN A 63 13.25 -17.73 13.46
CA ASN A 63 12.05 -18.32 14.05
C ASN A 63 10.97 -18.50 12.97
N GLU A 64 9.85 -19.12 13.34
CA GLU A 64 8.70 -19.22 12.44
C GLU A 64 8.04 -17.84 12.23
N ASN A 65 7.78 -17.50 10.96
CA ASN A 65 7.13 -16.28 10.47
C ASN A 65 7.78 -14.98 10.99
N ASP A 66 9.11 -14.96 11.13
CA ASP A 66 9.83 -13.85 11.74
C ASP A 66 10.21 -12.73 10.76
N ILE A 67 10.26 -13.02 9.45
CA ILE A 67 10.62 -12.06 8.42
C ILE A 67 9.43 -11.74 7.51
N PRO A 68 8.68 -10.66 7.79
CA PRO A 68 7.63 -10.22 6.87
C PRO A 68 8.15 -9.54 5.60
N ILE A 69 7.55 -9.92 4.48
CA ILE A 69 7.79 -9.40 3.14
C ILE A 69 6.47 -8.87 2.57
N GLU A 70 6.44 -7.60 2.18
CA GLU A 70 5.27 -7.01 1.52
C GLU A 70 5.32 -7.29 0.01
N ILE A 71 4.17 -7.65 -0.59
CA ILE A 71 4.07 -7.98 -2.01
C ILE A 71 3.29 -6.90 -2.76
N LYS A 72 3.85 -6.37 -3.85
CA LYS A 72 3.21 -5.32 -4.64
C LYS A 72 3.28 -5.56 -6.14
N LYS A 73 2.18 -5.29 -6.83
CA LYS A 73 2.18 -5.14 -8.29
C LYS A 73 2.68 -3.74 -8.63
N CYS A 74 3.65 -3.64 -9.53
CA CYS A 74 4.27 -2.37 -9.95
C CYS A 74 3.28 -1.23 -10.30
N LYS A 75 2.08 -1.54 -10.83
CA LYS A 75 1.08 -0.55 -11.23
C LYS A 75 -0.05 -0.30 -10.20
N THR A 76 0.15 -0.63 -8.92
CA THR A 76 -0.83 -0.32 -7.87
C THR A 76 -0.78 1.15 -7.48
N PRO A 77 -1.94 1.83 -7.39
CA PRO A 77 -1.97 3.28 -7.19
C PRO A 77 -1.75 3.74 -5.74
N ASP A 78 -1.97 2.86 -4.76
CA ASP A 78 -1.96 3.22 -3.35
C ASP A 78 -1.13 2.16 -2.60
N TRP A 79 -0.03 2.57 -1.94
CA TRP A 79 0.89 1.69 -1.21
C TRP A 79 0.75 1.99 0.27
N MET A 80 0.02 1.17 1.03
CA MET A 80 -0.52 1.49 2.36
C MET A 80 -1.57 2.62 2.36
N GLN A 81 -2.64 2.47 3.14
CA GLN A 81 -3.71 3.47 3.22
C GLN A 81 -4.01 3.83 4.67
N CYS A 82 -4.05 5.13 4.96
CA CYS A 82 -4.50 5.68 6.22
C CYS A 82 -5.80 6.46 6.01
N SER A 83 -6.88 6.04 6.67
CA SER A 83 -8.08 6.84 6.77
C SER A 83 -7.87 7.98 7.77
N LEU A 84 -8.21 9.20 7.38
CA LEU A 84 -8.09 10.38 8.24
C LEU A 84 -9.45 10.72 8.86
N LYS A 85 -9.40 11.32 10.04
CA LYS A 85 -10.50 12.07 10.68
C LYS A 85 -10.03 13.49 10.93
N TYR A 86 -10.95 14.44 10.90
CA TYR A 86 -10.64 15.78 11.38
C TYR A 86 -10.86 15.83 12.89
N ASP A 87 -9.86 16.29 13.62
CA ASP A 87 -9.93 16.52 15.06
C ASP A 87 -10.32 17.98 15.30
N ASN A 88 -11.56 18.20 15.79
CA ASN A 88 -12.08 19.54 16.03
C ASN A 88 -11.43 20.24 17.24
N VAL A 89 -10.79 19.49 18.15
CA VAL A 89 -10.14 20.08 19.32
C VAL A 89 -8.74 20.56 18.95
N LEU A 90 -8.02 19.77 18.17
CA LEU A 90 -6.67 20.11 17.68
C LEU A 90 -6.69 20.87 16.34
N GLU A 91 -7.88 21.07 15.76
CA GLU A 91 -8.12 21.69 14.45
C GLU A 91 -7.26 21.11 13.31
N ARG A 92 -6.97 19.80 13.36
CA ARG A 92 -6.06 19.13 12.42
C ARG A 92 -6.55 17.77 11.97
N TRP A 93 -6.05 17.33 10.83
CA TRP A 93 -6.28 15.97 10.33
C TRP A 93 -5.37 14.99 11.07
N VAL A 94 -5.97 13.92 11.58
CA VAL A 94 -5.26 12.83 12.26
C VAL A 94 -5.72 11.48 11.71
N GLY A 95 -4.89 10.46 11.84
CA GLY A 95 -5.25 9.09 11.49
C GLY A 95 -6.40 8.59 12.36
N SER A 96 -7.45 8.10 11.71
CA SER A 96 -8.59 7.47 12.35
C SER A 96 -8.17 6.30 13.25
N ASN A 97 -8.86 6.12 14.37
CA ASN A 97 -8.63 4.99 15.28
C ASN A 97 -9.06 3.64 14.68
N LYS A 98 -9.82 3.67 13.57
CA LYS A 98 -10.27 2.46 12.85
C LYS A 98 -9.26 1.98 11.80
N ASN A 99 -8.09 2.62 11.73
CA ASN A 99 -7.04 2.19 10.81
C ASN A 99 -6.48 0.82 11.21
N LYS A 100 -6.08 0.06 10.19
CA LYS A 100 -5.39 -1.24 10.35
C LYS A 100 -3.87 -1.12 10.31
N ILE A 101 -3.36 0.08 10.06
CA ILE A 101 -1.92 0.35 10.03
C ILE A 101 -1.39 0.57 11.45
N PRO A 102 -0.12 0.25 11.72
CA PRO A 102 0.52 0.52 13.00
C PRO A 102 0.49 2.00 13.39
N SER A 103 0.54 2.26 14.69
CA SER A 103 0.60 3.63 15.24
C SER A 103 1.80 4.42 14.74
N GLN A 104 2.96 3.78 14.58
CA GLN A 104 4.15 4.43 14.05
C GLN A 104 3.98 4.83 12.57
N SER A 105 3.41 3.95 11.73
CA SER A 105 3.09 4.29 10.34
C SER A 105 2.08 5.45 10.26
N LYS A 106 1.10 5.47 11.18
CA LYS A 106 0.15 6.58 11.30
C LYS A 106 0.85 7.90 11.65
N GLN A 107 1.77 7.88 12.62
CA GLN A 107 2.51 9.07 13.03
C GLN A 107 3.35 9.65 11.88
N ILE A 108 4.07 8.80 11.14
CA ILE A 108 4.83 9.23 9.95
C ILE A 108 3.94 9.99 8.97
N LEU A 109 2.75 9.45 8.68
CA LEU A 109 1.80 10.09 7.77
C LEU A 109 1.24 11.40 8.33
N GLU A 110 0.91 11.46 9.62
CA GLU A 110 0.44 12.69 10.28
C GLU A 110 1.49 13.80 10.24
N ASP A 111 2.75 13.47 10.54
CA ASP A 111 3.85 14.43 10.51
C ASP A 111 4.08 15.00 9.10
N LEU A 112 3.98 14.15 8.08
CA LEU A 112 4.10 14.58 6.68
C LEU A 112 2.99 15.54 6.26
N ILE A 113 1.76 15.35 6.76
CA ILE A 113 0.63 16.22 6.41
C ILE A 113 0.45 17.43 7.31
N ALA A 114 1.10 17.47 8.48
CA ALA A 114 0.95 18.56 9.46
C ALA A 114 1.27 19.94 8.88
N LYS A 115 2.15 20.02 7.88
CA LYS A 115 2.54 21.26 7.21
C LYS A 115 1.59 21.70 6.08
N TYR A 116 0.61 20.87 5.70
CA TYR A 116 -0.26 21.14 4.55
C TYR A 116 -1.68 21.50 4.99
N ARG A 117 -2.24 22.53 4.35
CA ARG A 117 -3.66 22.88 4.46
C ARG A 117 -4.49 21.98 3.53
N LEU A 118 -4.98 20.86 4.07
CA LEU A 118 -5.76 19.90 3.27
C LEU A 118 -7.10 20.49 2.81
N PHE A 119 -7.53 20.16 1.58
CA PHE A 119 -8.79 20.62 0.98
C PHE A 119 -9.00 22.15 1.05
N ASN A 120 -7.92 22.93 0.87
CA ASN A 120 -7.95 24.40 1.02
C ASN A 120 -8.47 24.87 2.39
N GLY A 121 -8.36 24.03 3.42
CA GLY A 121 -8.82 24.28 4.80
C GLY A 121 -10.30 23.98 5.01
N ASN A 122 -11.01 23.56 3.98
CA ASN A 122 -12.41 23.16 4.11
C ASN A 122 -12.51 21.75 4.68
N ILE A 123 -13.49 21.53 5.54
CA ILE A 123 -13.83 20.21 6.06
C ILE A 123 -14.93 19.63 5.16
N PRO A 124 -14.72 18.48 4.49
CA PRO A 124 -15.75 17.86 3.68
C PRO A 124 -17.05 17.65 4.47
N PRO A 125 -18.23 18.03 3.94
CA PRO A 125 -19.48 18.02 4.71
C PRO A 125 -19.85 16.66 5.32
N PHE A 126 -19.44 15.56 4.68
CA PHE A 126 -19.70 14.21 5.15
C PHE A 126 -18.95 13.83 6.45
N ILE A 127 -17.97 14.64 6.87
CA ILE A 127 -17.28 14.44 8.15
C ILE A 127 -18.24 14.69 9.31
N ASN A 128 -19.14 15.66 9.16
CA ASN A 128 -20.05 16.11 10.22
C ASN A 128 -21.50 15.68 9.98
N ASN A 129 -21.88 15.34 8.75
CA ASN A 129 -23.26 15.03 8.38
C ASN A 129 -23.35 13.76 7.53
N ASP A 130 -24.43 13.01 7.73
CA ASP A 130 -24.84 11.99 6.78
C ASP A 130 -25.28 12.68 5.47
N ILE A 131 -24.68 12.28 4.33
CA ILE A 131 -25.03 12.84 3.01
C ILE A 131 -25.39 11.74 2.03
N THR A 132 -26.31 12.00 1.12
CA THR A 132 -26.67 11.11 0.01
C THR A 132 -25.63 11.19 -1.11
N TYR A 133 -25.60 10.18 -1.97
CA TYR A 133 -24.71 10.17 -3.14
C TYR A 133 -25.01 11.29 -4.14
N SER A 134 -26.29 11.68 -4.28
CA SER A 134 -26.70 12.81 -5.13
C SER A 134 -26.18 14.14 -4.60
N GLU A 135 -26.27 14.38 -3.29
CA GLU A 135 -25.73 15.59 -2.65
C GLU A 135 -24.22 15.63 -2.80
N TRP A 136 -23.52 14.52 -2.53
CA TRP A 136 -22.06 14.45 -2.70
C TRP A 136 -21.63 14.78 -4.13
N LYS A 137 -22.34 14.24 -5.13
CA LYS A 137 -22.10 14.57 -6.54
C LYS A 137 -22.29 16.06 -6.83
N ASN A 138 -23.33 16.68 -6.27
CA ASN A 138 -23.59 18.10 -6.47
C ASN A 138 -22.48 18.95 -5.84
N ILE A 139 -22.08 18.65 -4.60
CA ILE A 139 -20.96 19.31 -3.92
C ILE A 139 -19.69 19.23 -4.77
N LYS A 140 -19.33 18.03 -5.25
CA LYS A 140 -18.15 17.81 -6.10
C LYS A 140 -18.19 18.52 -7.46
N LYS A 141 -19.36 18.90 -7.97
CA LYS A 141 -19.48 19.67 -9.22
C LYS A 141 -19.20 21.16 -8.99
N ASN A 142 -19.49 21.66 -7.80
CA ASN A 142 -19.47 23.09 -7.48
C ASN A 142 -18.16 23.55 -6.81
N THR A 143 -17.24 22.64 -6.51
CA THR A 143 -15.91 22.96 -5.98
C THR A 143 -14.87 21.96 -6.44
N THR A 144 -13.62 22.41 -6.55
CA THR A 144 -12.43 21.58 -6.78
C THR A 144 -11.73 21.17 -5.49
N ASP A 145 -12.12 21.71 -4.34
CA ASP A 145 -11.47 21.48 -3.04
C ASP A 145 -11.39 19.99 -2.69
N TYR A 146 -12.38 19.20 -3.10
CA TYR A 146 -12.52 17.78 -2.78
C TYR A 146 -12.02 16.85 -3.91
N ASN A 147 -11.18 17.38 -4.80
CA ASN A 147 -10.44 16.58 -5.76
C ASN A 147 -9.27 15.87 -5.07
N ASP A 148 -8.74 14.85 -5.75
CA ASP A 148 -7.52 14.21 -5.30
C ASP A 148 -6.38 15.23 -5.36
N VAL A 149 -5.63 15.35 -4.27
CA VAL A 149 -4.47 16.24 -4.19
C VAL A 149 -3.22 15.43 -3.89
N TYR A 150 -2.09 15.94 -4.34
CA TYR A 150 -0.81 15.26 -4.21
C TYR A 150 0.17 16.16 -3.47
N PHE A 151 0.93 15.56 -2.56
CA PHE A 151 1.94 16.25 -1.78
C PHE A 151 3.29 15.56 -1.94
N GLU A 152 4.36 16.35 -1.97
CA GLU A 152 5.71 15.81 -1.93
C GLU A 152 6.00 15.17 -0.57
N CYS A 153 6.74 14.08 -0.61
CA CYS A 153 7.25 13.37 0.57
C CYS A 153 8.65 12.80 0.28
N PRO A 154 9.44 12.46 1.31
CA PRO A 154 10.75 11.84 1.12
C PRO A 154 10.70 10.57 0.26
N ASN A 155 11.79 10.32 -0.47
CA ASN A 155 11.96 9.13 -1.33
C ASN A 155 12.06 7.81 -0.56
N THR A 156 11.99 7.87 0.77
CA THR A 156 11.99 6.73 1.69
C THR A 156 10.63 6.50 2.35
N THR A 157 9.61 7.32 2.06
CA THR A 157 8.34 7.30 2.83
C THR A 157 7.69 5.91 2.86
N ILE A 158 7.54 5.26 1.72
CA ILE A 158 6.99 3.89 1.62
C ILE A 158 7.85 2.89 2.38
N ARG A 159 9.19 3.02 2.29
CA ARG A 159 10.14 2.18 3.05
C ARG A 159 9.87 2.29 4.54
N ASP A 160 9.84 3.51 5.05
CA ASP A 160 9.68 3.81 6.47
C ASP A 160 8.32 3.33 7.00
N LEU A 161 7.26 3.46 6.19
CA LEU A 161 5.92 3.00 6.57
C LEU A 161 5.82 1.47 6.68
N TYR A 162 6.40 0.75 5.73
CA TYR A 162 6.41 -0.72 5.76
C TYR A 162 7.39 -1.26 6.81
N ARG A 163 8.52 -0.59 7.04
CA ARG A 163 9.41 -0.89 8.16
C ARG A 163 8.67 -0.73 9.50
N ALA A 164 7.88 0.32 9.66
CA ALA A 164 7.02 0.51 10.83
C ALA A 164 5.88 -0.54 10.95
N LYS A 165 5.58 -1.27 9.87
CA LYS A 165 4.72 -2.48 9.84
C LYS A 165 5.51 -3.76 10.11
N ASN A 166 6.78 -3.64 10.52
CA ASN A 166 7.70 -4.74 10.74
C ASN A 166 8.04 -5.54 9.47
N CYS A 167 7.84 -4.97 8.28
CA CYS A 167 8.34 -5.57 7.04
C CYS A 167 9.83 -5.27 6.90
N TYR A 168 10.58 -6.26 6.41
CA TYR A 168 12.01 -6.13 6.12
C TYR A 168 12.27 -6.03 4.63
N TYR A 169 11.38 -6.62 3.81
CA TYR A 169 11.51 -6.64 2.37
C TYR A 169 10.22 -6.24 1.67
N ILE A 170 10.36 -5.81 0.43
CA ILE A 170 9.25 -5.59 -0.49
C ILE A 170 9.56 -6.21 -1.86
N GLN A 171 8.66 -7.06 -2.32
CA GLN A 171 8.73 -7.69 -3.65
C GLN A 171 7.81 -6.92 -4.61
N ILE A 172 8.36 -6.46 -5.72
CA ILE A 172 7.63 -5.64 -6.70
C ILE A 172 7.64 -6.34 -8.07
N SER A 173 6.45 -6.61 -8.61
CA SER A 173 6.34 -7.30 -9.90
C SER A 173 7.08 -6.57 -11.03
N ASN A 174 7.90 -7.29 -11.80
CA ASN A 174 8.74 -6.75 -12.88
C ASN A 174 9.87 -5.80 -12.41
N LYS A 175 10.15 -5.77 -11.10
CA LYS A 175 11.19 -4.93 -10.49
C LYS A 175 12.08 -5.72 -9.53
N GLY A 176 11.59 -6.79 -8.92
CA GLY A 176 12.35 -7.68 -8.05
C GLY A 176 12.17 -7.39 -6.56
N LEU A 177 13.08 -7.91 -5.76
CA LEU A 177 13.09 -7.85 -4.30
C LEU A 177 13.98 -6.71 -3.81
N TYR A 178 13.54 -5.98 -2.78
CA TYR A 178 14.27 -4.86 -2.17
C TYR A 178 14.21 -4.97 -0.66
N HIS A 179 15.25 -4.52 0.05
CA HIS A 179 15.18 -4.38 1.50
C HIS A 179 14.60 -3.02 1.90
N LEU A 180 14.02 -2.97 3.11
CA LEU A 180 13.30 -1.81 3.65
C LEU A 180 14.12 -1.05 4.72
N GLY A 181 15.43 -1.00 4.52
CA GLY A 181 16.40 -0.35 5.42
C GLY A 181 17.52 -1.29 5.87
N GLU A 182 17.17 -2.52 6.24
CA GLU A 182 18.13 -3.55 6.67
C GLU A 182 17.92 -4.84 5.86
N ASP A 183 18.99 -5.34 5.23
CA ASP A 183 19.00 -6.62 4.50
C ASP A 183 19.36 -7.78 5.44
N ILE A 184 18.47 -8.07 6.38
CA ILE A 184 18.69 -9.03 7.48
C ILE A 184 18.91 -10.48 7.04
N CYS A 185 18.38 -10.87 5.88
CA CYS A 185 18.59 -12.16 5.26
C CYS A 185 19.82 -12.18 4.35
N GLU A 186 20.58 -11.09 4.24
CA GLU A 186 21.77 -10.99 3.37
C GLU A 186 21.47 -11.39 1.91
N PHE A 187 20.31 -10.98 1.38
CA PHE A 187 19.91 -11.27 0.01
C PHE A 187 20.72 -10.52 -1.03
N ASN A 188 21.52 -9.52 -0.61
CA ASN A 188 22.29 -8.64 -1.46
C ASN A 188 21.41 -7.94 -2.50
N VAL A 189 20.24 -7.48 -2.04
CA VAL A 189 19.26 -6.73 -2.83
C VAL A 189 19.43 -5.22 -2.60
N PRO A 190 19.02 -4.37 -3.55
CA PRO A 190 19.06 -2.92 -3.33
C PRO A 190 18.02 -2.46 -2.30
N GLU A 191 18.26 -1.30 -1.71
CA GLU A 191 17.29 -0.63 -0.84
C GLU A 191 16.11 -0.08 -1.65
N PHE A 192 14.89 -0.17 -1.11
CA PHE A 192 13.73 0.46 -1.75
C PHE A 192 13.76 1.99 -1.59
N ILE A 193 14.31 2.68 -2.59
CA ILE A 193 14.33 4.14 -2.68
C ILE A 193 13.82 4.56 -4.05
N CYS A 194 12.79 5.41 -4.07
CA CYS A 194 12.31 6.02 -5.32
C CYS A 194 11.57 7.33 -5.04
N GLU A 195 11.44 8.17 -6.08
CA GLU A 195 10.62 9.37 -6.01
C GLU A 195 9.16 9.03 -5.69
N GLN A 196 8.61 9.70 -4.69
CA GLN A 196 7.31 9.39 -4.10
C GLN A 196 6.46 10.63 -3.86
N ARG A 197 5.15 10.42 -3.77
CA ARG A 197 4.20 11.46 -3.38
C ARG A 197 3.10 10.86 -2.52
N LEU A 198 2.57 11.67 -1.61
CA LEU A 198 1.32 11.37 -0.92
C LEU A 198 0.14 11.73 -1.80
N ARG A 199 -0.88 10.89 -1.81
CA ARG A 199 -2.18 11.16 -2.41
C ARG A 199 -3.20 11.27 -1.29
N LEU A 200 -3.83 12.44 -1.18
CA LEU A 200 -5.05 12.62 -0.39
C LEU A 200 -6.25 12.50 -1.31
N ARG A 201 -7.22 11.68 -0.89
CA ARG A 201 -8.40 11.37 -1.68
C ARG A 201 -9.61 11.18 -0.79
N ILE A 202 -10.79 11.56 -1.29
CA ILE A 202 -12.06 11.11 -0.72
C ILE A 202 -12.52 9.85 -1.46
N LYS A 203 -12.61 8.73 -0.73
CA LYS A 203 -13.10 7.44 -1.24
C LYS A 203 -14.58 7.30 -0.93
N ILE A 204 -15.33 6.84 -1.94
CA ILE A 204 -16.70 6.36 -1.77
C ILE A 204 -16.62 4.84 -1.61
N HIS A 205 -17.03 4.33 -0.45
CA HIS A 205 -17.09 2.89 -0.16
C HIS A 205 -18.42 2.28 -0.56
N SER A 206 -19.51 3.02 -0.36
CA SER A 206 -20.84 2.68 -0.85
C SER A 206 -21.61 3.94 -1.22
N THR A 207 -22.42 3.86 -2.26
CA THR A 207 -23.34 4.94 -2.65
C THR A 207 -24.58 5.01 -1.74
N LYS A 208 -24.90 3.92 -1.04
CA LYS A 208 -26.08 3.83 -0.17
C LYS A 208 -25.84 2.81 0.96
N ASN A 209 -26.05 3.24 2.20
CA ASN A 209 -26.10 2.40 3.39
C ASN A 209 -27.56 2.05 3.72
N SER A 210 -27.80 1.30 4.80
CA SER A 210 -29.14 0.91 5.25
C SER A 210 -30.06 2.10 5.56
N LYS A 211 -29.50 3.28 5.85
CA LYS A 211 -30.23 4.53 6.12
C LYS A 211 -30.41 5.42 4.89
N GLY A 212 -29.89 5.03 3.72
CA GLY A 212 -30.01 5.80 2.48
C GLY A 212 -28.85 6.76 2.17
N PHE A 213 -27.85 6.86 3.05
CA PHE A 213 -26.71 7.77 2.89
C PHE A 213 -25.49 7.07 2.28
N CYS A 214 -24.58 7.84 1.69
CA CYS A 214 -23.33 7.28 1.17
C CYS A 214 -22.30 7.07 2.29
N SER A 215 -21.39 6.11 2.08
CA SER A 215 -20.27 5.85 2.98
C SER A 215 -18.99 6.36 2.35
N LEU A 216 -18.39 7.37 2.98
CA LEU A 216 -17.23 8.11 2.49
C LEU A 216 -16.11 8.08 3.53
N SER A 217 -14.86 8.19 3.07
CA SER A 217 -13.73 8.49 3.95
C SER A 217 -12.71 9.37 3.26
N VAL A 218 -11.98 10.16 4.05
CA VAL A 218 -10.73 10.77 3.61
C VAL A 218 -9.62 9.75 3.79
N THR A 219 -8.81 9.52 2.76
CA THR A 219 -7.69 8.59 2.77
C THR A 219 -6.42 9.26 2.28
N LEU A 220 -5.32 8.98 2.97
CA LEU A 220 -3.97 9.34 2.59
C LEU A 220 -3.19 8.07 2.25
N SER A 221 -2.45 8.08 1.16
CA SER A 221 -1.63 6.95 0.73
C SER A 221 -0.41 7.45 -0.04
N PRO A 222 0.81 6.99 0.28
CA PRO A 222 1.96 7.24 -0.58
C PRO A 222 1.88 6.37 -1.84
N GLN A 223 2.53 6.84 -2.89
CA GLN A 223 2.76 6.09 -4.11
C GLN A 223 4.06 6.55 -4.78
N PRO A 224 4.74 5.66 -5.50
CA PRO A 224 5.81 6.08 -6.41
C PRO A 224 5.29 7.08 -7.45
N VAL A 225 6.06 8.13 -7.74
CA VAL A 225 5.74 9.08 -8.82
C VAL A 225 5.87 8.37 -10.17
N ASN A 226 7.01 7.72 -10.38
CA ASN A 226 7.28 6.90 -11.56
C ASN A 226 8.09 5.66 -11.20
N ILE A 227 7.38 4.59 -10.84
CA ILE A 227 7.97 3.29 -10.50
C ILE A 227 8.90 2.71 -11.58
N LYS A 228 8.77 3.14 -12.85
CA LYS A 228 9.64 2.63 -13.92
C LYS A 228 11.10 3.05 -13.73
N LEU A 229 11.33 4.18 -13.06
CA LEU A 229 12.66 4.73 -12.77
C LEU A 229 13.35 4.05 -11.58
N LEU A 230 12.63 3.25 -10.80
CA LEU A 230 13.26 2.40 -9.79
C LEU A 230 14.21 1.42 -10.49
N GLU A 231 15.47 1.39 -10.07
CA GLU A 231 16.46 0.42 -10.55
C GLU A 231 15.95 -1.00 -10.31
N ASN A 232 16.12 -1.91 -11.27
CA ASN A 232 15.68 -3.29 -11.08
C ASN A 232 16.63 -4.01 -10.12
N SER A 233 16.07 -4.75 -9.17
CA SER A 233 16.84 -5.72 -8.39
C SER A 233 17.25 -6.90 -9.27
N GLN A 234 18.43 -7.45 -9.01
CA GLN A 234 18.92 -8.66 -9.65
C GLN A 234 18.17 -9.91 -9.17
N TYR A 235 17.57 -9.84 -7.97
CA TYR A 235 16.90 -10.96 -7.34
C TYR A 235 15.38 -10.73 -7.24
N SER A 236 14.62 -11.81 -7.28
CA SER A 236 13.17 -11.79 -7.25
C SER A 236 12.60 -13.08 -6.64
N LEU A 237 11.55 -12.95 -5.84
CA LEU A 237 10.83 -14.10 -5.28
C LEU A 237 9.77 -14.67 -6.22
N ASP A 238 9.53 -14.04 -7.37
CA ASP A 238 8.59 -14.49 -8.40
C ASP A 238 9.26 -15.20 -9.59
N ASP A 239 10.57 -15.44 -9.52
CA ASP A 239 11.36 -16.10 -10.57
C ASP A 239 12.41 -17.04 -9.97
N ILE A 240 12.23 -18.35 -10.18
CA ILE A 240 13.13 -19.40 -9.68
C ILE A 240 14.58 -19.18 -10.14
N LYS A 241 14.79 -18.63 -11.35
CA LYS A 241 16.13 -18.44 -11.91
C LYS A 241 16.88 -17.27 -11.28
N ASN A 242 16.14 -16.35 -10.66
CA ASN A 242 16.66 -15.12 -10.07
C ASN A 242 16.34 -15.06 -8.57
N LEU A 243 16.21 -16.21 -7.89
CA LEU A 243 16.09 -16.22 -6.43
C LEU A 243 17.37 -15.64 -5.78
N PRO A 244 17.25 -14.96 -4.61
CA PRO A 244 18.40 -14.59 -3.80
C PRO A 244 19.37 -15.76 -3.59
N ILE A 245 20.68 -15.46 -3.58
CA ILE A 245 21.74 -16.47 -3.68
C ILE A 245 21.73 -17.53 -2.56
N ASN A 246 21.23 -17.17 -1.39
CA ASN A 246 21.13 -18.02 -0.22
C ASN A 246 19.77 -18.74 -0.10
N LEU A 247 18.84 -18.52 -1.04
CA LEU A 247 17.62 -19.31 -1.15
C LEU A 247 17.83 -20.50 -2.09
N ILE A 248 17.65 -21.70 -1.54
CA ILE A 248 17.76 -22.95 -2.30
C ILE A 248 16.34 -23.42 -2.65
N TYR A 249 16.02 -23.48 -3.94
CA TYR A 249 14.74 -24.04 -4.40
C TYR A 249 14.81 -25.56 -4.46
N ASN A 250 13.97 -26.24 -3.68
CA ASN A 250 13.87 -27.70 -3.65
C ASN A 250 12.69 -28.11 -4.54
N SER A 251 13.00 -28.69 -5.70
CA SER A 251 12.01 -29.15 -6.69
C SER A 251 11.22 -30.37 -6.23
#